data_AF-A0A0X8D8Z6-F1
#
_entry.id   AF-A0A0X8D8Z6-F1
#
_cell.length_a   1.000
_cell.length_b   1.000
_cell.length_c   1.000
_cell.angle_alpha   90.00
_cell.angle_beta   90.00
_cell.angle_gamma   90.00
#
_symmetry.space_group_name_H-M   'P 1'
#
loop_
_entity.id
_entity.type
_entity.pdbx_description
1 polymer ?
#
loop_
_entity_poly.entity_id
_entity_poly.type
_entity_poly.pdbx_seq_one_letter_code
_entity_poly.pdbx_strand_id
1 'polypeptide(L)'
;MLKEHSKVLNGVSQQADGFDPEKALEALRNVPYVRPEDVDDWPEPLPLFREADPPEPYPLEALGPLEGVVREALRVVQGAEALTAAAFLAGASLGAQGIANAGVDGRTYPASLFFLTVADSGERKTELDRLALLPARAWQTAKAEVAALAEEAWRAEREAWEAERRRIQGEKGLSREERAEALKALGLPRPGRGAGCSSSRTPPPRPS
;
A
#
# COMPACT_ATOMS: atom_id res chain seq x y z
N MET A 1 8.99 -9.42 36.39
CA MET A 1 9.79 -8.41 35.65
C MET A 1 10.30 -7.27 36.52
N LEU A 2 9.56 -6.76 37.51
CA LEU A 2 10.03 -5.65 38.38
C LEU A 2 11.17 -5.98 39.37
N LYS A 3 11.51 -7.27 39.61
CA LYS A 3 12.58 -7.67 40.54
C LYS A 3 13.96 -7.78 39.90
N GLU A 4 14.04 -8.00 38.59
CA GLU A 4 15.31 -8.14 37.84
C GLU A 4 15.92 -6.76 37.54
N HIS A 5 15.10 -5.77 37.17
CA HIS A 5 15.56 -4.40 36.91
C HIS A 5 16.12 -3.72 38.17
N SER A 6 15.62 -4.09 39.36
CA SER A 6 16.14 -3.57 40.64
C SER A 6 17.53 -4.10 40.97
N LYS A 7 17.88 -5.31 40.52
CA LYS A 7 19.21 -5.92 40.78
C LYS A 7 20.31 -5.28 39.93
N VAL A 8 19.99 -4.92 38.68
CA VAL A 8 20.94 -4.23 37.78
C VAL A 8 21.18 -2.79 38.23
N LEU A 9 20.13 -2.06 38.61
CA LEU A 9 20.26 -0.69 39.12
C LEU A 9 20.95 -0.64 40.50
N ASN A 10 20.70 -1.61 41.38
CA ASN A 10 21.41 -1.70 42.67
C ASN A 10 22.88 -2.15 42.51
N GLY A 11 23.22 -2.89 41.45
CA GLY A 11 24.61 -3.26 41.13
C GLY A 11 25.45 -2.07 40.67
N VAL A 12 24.88 -1.18 39.84
CA VAL A 12 25.55 0.07 39.42
C VAL A 12 25.67 1.06 40.58
N SER A 13 24.68 1.09 41.48
CA SER A 13 24.70 1.95 42.68
C SER A 13 25.78 1.57 43.69
N GLN A 14 26.14 0.29 43.83
CA GLN A 14 27.15 -0.15 44.80
C GLN A 14 28.59 0.12 44.38
N GLN A 15 28.83 0.53 43.13
CA GLN A 15 30.16 0.88 42.63
C GLN A 15 30.52 2.36 42.85
N ALA A 16 29.59 3.18 43.34
CA ALA A 16 29.80 4.61 43.56
C ALA A 16 30.19 4.98 45.01
N ASP A 17 29.96 4.10 46.00
CA ASP A 17 30.18 4.41 47.43
C ASP A 17 31.67 4.52 47.84
N GLY A 18 32.61 4.31 46.91
CA GLY A 18 34.06 4.48 47.12
C GLY A 18 34.74 5.40 46.11
N PHE A 19 33.97 6.14 45.29
CA PHE A 19 34.53 7.01 44.26
C PHE A 19 34.89 8.38 44.84
N ASP A 20 36.18 8.56 45.17
CA ASP A 20 36.75 9.86 45.53
C ASP A 20 37.13 10.64 44.25
N PRO A 21 36.40 11.72 43.90
CA PRO A 21 36.61 12.43 42.64
C PRO A 21 37.96 13.12 42.57
N GLU A 22 38.48 13.64 43.69
CA GLU A 22 39.76 14.34 43.72
C GLU A 22 40.92 13.36 43.52
N LYS A 23 40.85 12.21 44.18
CA LYS A 23 41.81 11.13 43.99
C LYS A 23 41.75 10.54 42.57
N ALA A 24 40.55 10.42 41.99
CA ALA A 24 40.39 9.97 40.61
C ALA A 24 40.97 10.98 39.60
N LEU A 25 40.77 12.28 39.84
CA LEU A 25 41.36 13.35 39.01
C LEU A 25 42.88 13.41 39.13
N GLU A 26 43.42 13.21 40.33
CA GLU A 26 44.87 13.15 40.54
C GLU A 26 45.49 11.90 39.91
N ALA A 27 44.78 10.77 39.94
CA ALA A 27 45.17 9.58 39.20
C ALA A 27 45.17 9.86 37.69
N LEU A 28 44.08 10.38 37.12
CA LEU A 28 43.98 10.69 35.68
C LEU A 28 45.04 11.69 35.22
N ARG A 29 45.43 12.66 36.05
CA ARG A 29 46.50 13.61 35.76
C ARG A 29 47.87 12.94 35.61
N ASN A 30 48.07 11.81 36.30
CA ASN A 30 49.31 11.05 36.32
C ASN A 30 49.24 9.74 35.52
N VAL A 31 48.12 9.45 34.85
CA VAL A 31 48.00 8.28 33.98
C VAL A 31 48.91 8.50 32.77
N PRO A 32 49.89 7.60 32.53
CA PRO A 32 50.71 7.69 31.33
C PRO A 32 49.82 7.54 30.10
N TYR A 33 50.05 8.36 29.08
CA TYR A 33 49.42 8.14 27.78
C TYR A 33 49.93 6.82 27.20
N VAL A 34 49.06 5.81 27.16
CA VAL A 34 49.34 4.52 26.53
C VAL A 34 48.89 4.61 25.08
N ARG A 35 49.81 4.42 24.13
CA ARG A 35 49.42 4.35 22.72
C ARG A 35 48.71 3.01 22.47
N PRO A 36 47.72 2.95 21.58
CA PRO A 36 47.00 1.70 21.31
C PRO A 36 47.92 0.54 20.88
N GLU A 37 49.05 0.86 20.24
CA GLU A 37 50.09 -0.09 19.83
C GLU A 37 50.93 -0.68 20.98
N ASP A 38 50.88 -0.09 22.18
CA ASP A 38 51.62 -0.55 23.37
C ASP A 38 50.75 -1.48 24.25
N VAL A 39 49.54 -1.83 23.80
CA VAL A 39 48.59 -2.71 24.51
C VAL A 39 48.50 -4.05 23.77
N ASP A 40 49.20 -5.06 24.29
CA ASP A 40 49.30 -6.39 23.67
C ASP A 40 48.01 -7.24 23.78
N ASP A 41 47.10 -6.90 24.69
CA ASP A 41 45.93 -7.73 25.06
C ASP A 41 44.64 -6.89 25.17
N TRP A 42 44.10 -6.49 24.02
CA TRP A 42 42.79 -5.85 23.95
C TRP A 42 41.68 -6.90 24.12
N PRO A 43 40.65 -6.64 24.94
CA PRO A 43 39.47 -7.52 24.99
C PRO A 43 38.77 -7.54 23.63
N GLU A 44 38.06 -8.62 23.33
CA GLU A 44 37.27 -8.68 22.09
C GLU A 44 36.33 -7.46 21.99
N PRO A 45 36.29 -6.80 20.81
CA PRO A 45 35.49 -5.60 20.65
C PRO A 45 34.02 -5.94 20.85
N LEU A 46 33.36 -5.16 21.71
CA LEU A 46 31.93 -5.31 21.90
C LEU A 46 31.21 -5.09 20.56
N PRO A 47 30.21 -5.94 20.22
CA PRO A 47 29.43 -5.77 19.02
C PRO A 47 28.87 -4.35 18.92
N LEU A 48 29.01 -3.73 17.73
CA LEU A 48 28.51 -2.37 17.49
C LEU A 48 26.98 -2.29 17.66
N PHE A 49 26.30 -3.39 17.34
CA PHE A 49 24.86 -3.53 17.51
C PHE A 49 24.58 -4.45 18.69
N ARG A 50 23.68 -3.99 19.56
CA ARG A 50 23.04 -4.85 20.54
C ARG A 50 22.27 -5.94 19.79
N GLU A 51 22.32 -7.19 20.29
CA GLU A 51 21.41 -8.23 19.82
C GLU A 51 19.96 -7.73 19.95
N ALA A 52 19.22 -7.80 18.85
CA ALA A 52 17.84 -7.35 18.83
C ALA A 52 16.99 -8.29 19.72
N ASP A 53 16.17 -7.71 20.59
CA ASP A 53 15.16 -8.47 21.30
C ASP A 53 14.22 -9.13 20.27
N PRO A 54 13.70 -10.34 20.54
CA PRO A 54 12.80 -11.02 19.61
C PRO A 54 11.57 -10.15 19.34
N PRO A 55 11.09 -10.09 18.09
CA PRO A 55 9.94 -9.26 17.74
C PRO A 55 8.68 -9.74 18.46
N GLU A 56 7.83 -8.80 18.86
CA GLU A 56 6.51 -9.13 19.38
C GLU A 56 5.66 -9.83 18.30
N PRO A 57 4.80 -10.80 18.67
CA PRO A 57 3.90 -11.46 17.72
C PRO A 57 3.00 -10.46 16.99
N TYR A 58 2.67 -10.73 15.72
CA TYR A 58 1.80 -9.86 14.97
C TYR A 58 0.33 -10.06 15.42
N PRO A 59 -0.43 -9.00 15.71
CA PRO A 59 -1.77 -9.12 16.29
C PRO A 59 -2.82 -9.47 15.23
N LEU A 60 -2.91 -10.74 14.84
CA LEU A 60 -3.86 -11.22 13.82
C LEU A 60 -5.33 -11.00 14.22
N GLU A 61 -5.64 -11.06 15.51
CA GLU A 61 -6.96 -10.80 16.07
C GLU A 61 -7.43 -9.34 15.87
N ALA A 62 -6.50 -8.41 15.67
CA ALA A 62 -6.84 -7.01 15.41
C ALA A 62 -7.31 -6.77 13.96
N LEU A 63 -7.21 -7.77 13.08
CA LEU A 63 -7.64 -7.68 11.67
C LEU A 63 -9.16 -7.70 11.48
N GLY A 64 -9.92 -7.98 12.55
CA GLY A 64 -11.37 -8.00 12.52
C GLY A 64 -11.90 -8.97 11.46
N PRO A 65 -12.76 -8.51 10.50
CA PRO A 65 -13.33 -9.40 9.49
C PRO A 65 -12.31 -10.13 8.60
N LEU A 66 -11.07 -9.64 8.52
CA LEU A 66 -10.02 -10.25 7.70
C LEU A 66 -9.25 -11.37 8.42
N GLU A 67 -9.40 -11.51 9.73
CA GLU A 67 -8.63 -12.49 10.52
C GLU A 67 -8.76 -13.92 9.96
N GLY A 68 -10.00 -14.38 9.73
CA GLY A 68 -10.26 -15.75 9.29
C GLY A 68 -9.60 -16.09 7.95
N VAL A 69 -9.69 -15.18 6.97
CA VAL A 69 -9.08 -15.40 5.65
C VAL A 69 -7.56 -15.31 5.71
N VAL A 70 -7.01 -14.43 6.54
CA VAL A 70 -5.56 -14.28 6.74
C VAL A 70 -4.98 -15.53 7.41
N ARG A 71 -5.63 -16.07 8.45
CA ARG A 71 -5.20 -17.31 9.09
C ARG A 71 -5.23 -18.51 8.14
N GLU A 72 -6.23 -18.58 7.28
CA GLU A 72 -6.31 -19.64 6.26
C GLU A 72 -5.22 -19.48 5.20
N ALA A 73 -4.93 -18.26 4.76
CA ALA A 73 -3.83 -17.98 3.85
C ALA A 73 -2.47 -18.35 4.47
N LEU A 74 -2.26 -18.05 5.75
CA LEU A 74 -1.07 -18.46 6.50
C LEU A 74 -0.93 -19.98 6.54
N ARG A 75 -2.03 -20.71 6.79
CA ARG A 75 -2.04 -22.18 6.82
C ARG A 75 -1.61 -22.79 5.49
N VAL A 76 -2.01 -22.19 4.37
CA VAL A 76 -1.75 -22.72 3.02
C VAL A 76 -0.40 -22.27 2.46
N VAL A 77 -0.09 -20.97 2.55
CA VAL A 77 1.09 -20.36 1.91
C VAL A 77 2.32 -20.38 2.80
N GLN A 78 2.14 -20.47 4.12
CA GLN A 78 3.21 -20.51 5.13
C GLN A 78 4.16 -19.31 5.04
N GLY A 79 3.60 -18.11 4.82
CA GLY A 79 4.36 -16.85 4.88
C GLY A 79 4.40 -16.25 6.29
N ALA A 80 5.12 -15.13 6.46
CA ALA A 80 5.12 -14.38 7.71
C ALA A 80 3.74 -13.76 8.00
N GLU A 81 3.35 -13.71 9.28
CA GLU A 81 2.06 -13.15 9.74
C GLU A 81 1.87 -11.70 9.28
N ALA A 82 2.85 -10.85 9.56
CA ALA A 82 2.82 -9.44 9.20
C ALA A 82 2.72 -9.21 7.68
N LEU A 83 3.46 -10.02 6.90
CA LEU A 83 3.45 -9.93 5.44
C LEU A 83 2.10 -10.37 4.86
N THR A 84 1.52 -11.44 5.40
CA THR A 84 0.21 -11.93 4.98
C THR A 84 -0.88 -10.92 5.33
N ALA A 85 -0.90 -10.42 6.56
CA ALA A 85 -1.83 -9.39 6.98
C ALA A 85 -1.75 -8.13 6.10
N ALA A 86 -0.53 -7.66 5.81
CA ALA A 86 -0.30 -6.51 4.94
C ALA A 86 -0.88 -6.71 3.52
N ALA A 87 -0.66 -7.88 2.91
CA ALA A 87 -1.20 -8.20 1.60
C ALA A 87 -2.73 -8.17 1.57
N PHE A 88 -3.39 -8.76 2.58
CA PHE A 88 -4.85 -8.77 2.67
C PHE A 88 -5.45 -7.40 3.00
N LEU A 89 -4.81 -6.61 3.86
CA LEU A 89 -5.22 -5.23 4.12
C LEU A 89 -5.06 -4.35 2.87
N ALA A 90 -4.01 -4.54 2.08
CA ALA A 90 -3.84 -3.85 0.80
C ALA A 90 -4.98 -4.19 -0.18
N GLY A 91 -5.32 -5.48 -0.31
CA GLY A 91 -6.45 -5.94 -1.13
C GLY A 91 -7.78 -5.36 -0.66
N ALA A 92 -8.02 -5.33 0.66
CA ALA A 92 -9.23 -4.74 1.24
C ALA A 92 -9.32 -3.23 1.01
N SER A 93 -8.21 -2.50 1.20
CA SER A 93 -8.15 -1.06 0.95
C SER A 93 -8.46 -0.70 -0.50
N LEU A 94 -7.97 -1.50 -1.46
CA LEU A 94 -8.29 -1.33 -2.88
C LEU A 94 -9.81 -1.38 -3.15
N GLY A 95 -10.54 -2.27 -2.46
CA GLY A 95 -11.99 -2.35 -2.55
C GLY A 95 -12.72 -1.23 -1.80
N ALA A 96 -12.24 -0.88 -0.61
CA ALA A 96 -12.89 0.09 0.27
C ALA A 96 -12.75 1.55 -0.21
N GLN A 97 -11.61 1.93 -0.80
CA GLN A 97 -11.31 3.32 -1.17
C GLN A 97 -12.28 3.93 -2.19
N GLY A 98 -12.99 3.10 -2.97
CA GLY A 98 -14.01 3.55 -3.93
C GLY A 98 -15.40 3.76 -3.32
N ILE A 99 -15.61 3.34 -2.07
CA ILE A 99 -16.93 3.20 -1.45
C ILE A 99 -17.01 4.02 -0.15
N ALA A 100 -15.91 4.14 0.59
CA ALA A 100 -15.89 4.79 1.89
C ALA A 100 -14.61 5.61 2.14
N ASN A 101 -14.74 6.60 3.01
CA ASN A 101 -13.63 7.37 3.58
C ASN A 101 -13.43 6.99 5.04
N ALA A 102 -12.20 7.13 5.54
CA ALA A 102 -11.86 6.98 6.94
C ALA A 102 -12.10 8.29 7.70
N GLY A 103 -12.69 8.19 8.90
CA GLY A 103 -12.84 9.30 9.84
C GLY A 103 -11.75 9.24 10.90
N VAL A 104 -10.97 10.30 11.06
CA VAL A 104 -9.95 10.43 12.12
C VAL A 104 -10.10 11.80 12.75
N ASP A 105 -10.41 11.85 14.04
CA ASP A 105 -10.55 13.10 14.81
C ASP A 105 -11.44 14.16 14.15
N GLY A 106 -12.58 13.74 13.60
CA GLY A 106 -13.54 14.60 12.90
C GLY A 106 -13.12 15.02 11.48
N ARG A 107 -11.98 14.56 10.97
CA ARG A 107 -11.52 14.77 9.60
C ARG A 107 -11.78 13.54 8.74
N THR A 108 -11.99 13.78 7.45
CA THR A 108 -12.25 12.72 6.46
C THR A 108 -11.03 12.52 5.57
N TYR A 109 -10.57 11.28 5.49
CA TYR A 109 -9.43 10.86 4.66
C TYR A 109 -9.86 9.73 3.72
N PRO A 110 -9.25 9.57 2.55
CA PRO A 110 -9.45 8.37 1.74
C PRO A 110 -9.12 7.11 2.55
N ALA A 111 -9.89 6.04 2.41
CA ALA A 111 -9.60 4.74 3.04
C ALA A 111 -8.44 3.98 2.34
N SER A 112 -7.45 4.72 1.84
CA SER A 112 -6.28 4.19 1.14
C SER A 112 -5.17 3.86 2.12
N LEU A 113 -4.61 2.66 2.00
CA LEU A 113 -3.49 2.18 2.78
C LEU A 113 -2.28 1.97 1.86
N PHE A 114 -1.11 2.40 2.33
CA PHE A 114 0.16 2.21 1.63
C PHE A 114 1.06 1.32 2.46
N PHE A 115 1.46 0.18 1.90
CA PHE A 115 2.30 -0.80 2.59
C PHE A 115 3.70 -0.81 1.99
N LEU A 116 4.70 -0.73 2.88
CA LEU A 116 6.10 -1.01 2.55
C LEU A 116 6.52 -2.23 3.38
N THR A 117 6.80 -3.33 2.69
CA THR A 117 7.22 -4.60 3.31
C THR A 117 8.63 -4.93 2.86
N VAL A 118 9.54 -5.07 3.81
CA VAL A 118 10.88 -5.63 3.59
C VAL A 118 10.84 -7.09 3.99
N ALA A 119 11.15 -7.98 3.05
CA ALA A 119 11.15 -9.42 3.27
C ALA A 119 12.26 -10.03 2.41
N ASP A 120 12.86 -11.11 2.90
CA ASP A 120 13.87 -11.84 2.16
C ASP A 120 13.30 -12.52 0.90
N SER A 121 14.19 -12.83 -0.04
CA SER A 121 13.80 -13.57 -1.24
C SER A 121 13.27 -14.95 -0.84
N GLY A 122 12.03 -15.27 -1.23
CA GLY A 122 11.38 -16.54 -0.92
C GLY A 122 10.26 -16.49 0.12
N GLU A 123 10.03 -15.34 0.75
CA GLU A 123 8.98 -15.10 1.76
C GLU A 123 7.53 -15.13 1.23
N ARG A 124 7.33 -15.71 0.03
CA ARG A 124 6.00 -15.92 -0.58
C ARG A 124 5.16 -14.65 -0.79
N LYS A 125 5.76 -13.46 -0.69
CA LYS A 125 5.14 -12.15 -0.94
C LYS A 125 4.23 -12.15 -2.17
N THR A 126 4.76 -12.59 -3.31
CA THR A 126 4.04 -12.62 -4.59
C THR A 126 2.79 -13.52 -4.54
N GLU A 127 2.85 -14.65 -3.83
CA GLU A 127 1.70 -15.56 -3.73
C GLU A 127 0.63 -15.01 -2.79
N LEU A 128 1.04 -14.38 -1.68
CA LEU A 128 0.13 -13.71 -0.75
C LEU A 128 -0.60 -12.55 -1.45
N ASP A 129 0.13 -11.70 -2.16
CA ASP A 129 -0.45 -10.61 -2.97
C ASP A 129 -1.39 -11.17 -4.04
N ARG A 130 -1.05 -12.30 -4.67
CA ARG A 130 -1.89 -12.97 -5.65
C ARG A 130 -3.21 -13.41 -5.03
N LEU A 131 -3.21 -14.05 -3.85
CA LEU A 131 -4.42 -14.49 -3.16
C LEU A 131 -5.30 -13.32 -2.73
N ALA A 132 -4.71 -12.30 -2.10
CA ALA A 132 -5.42 -11.12 -1.64
C ALA A 132 -6.12 -10.37 -2.78
N LEU A 133 -5.53 -10.36 -3.99
CA LEU A 133 -6.06 -9.66 -5.16
C LEU A 133 -6.98 -10.52 -6.04
N LEU A 134 -7.23 -11.79 -5.73
CA LEU A 134 -8.12 -12.65 -6.53
C LEU A 134 -9.50 -12.01 -6.78
N PRO A 135 -10.20 -11.45 -5.77
CA PRO A 135 -11.52 -10.86 -5.99
C PRO A 135 -11.46 -9.63 -6.92
N ALA A 136 -10.44 -8.79 -6.75
CA ALA A 136 -10.24 -7.61 -7.58
C ALA A 136 -9.97 -7.99 -9.04
N ARG A 137 -9.14 -9.02 -9.28
CA ARG A 137 -8.87 -9.54 -10.61
C ARG A 137 -10.11 -10.14 -11.26
N ALA A 138 -10.89 -10.92 -10.51
CA ALA A 138 -12.15 -11.48 -11.01
C ALA A 138 -13.13 -10.36 -11.44
N TRP A 139 -13.24 -9.29 -10.64
CA TRP A 139 -14.04 -8.13 -10.99
C TRP A 139 -13.52 -7.41 -12.25
N GLN A 140 -12.19 -7.24 -12.36
CA GLN A 140 -11.56 -6.62 -13.54
C GLN A 140 -11.84 -7.44 -14.81
N THR A 141 -11.72 -8.76 -14.75
CA THR A 141 -12.04 -9.65 -15.88
C THR A 141 -13.50 -9.52 -16.30
N ALA A 142 -14.45 -9.60 -15.36
CA ALA A 142 -15.87 -9.43 -15.68
C ALA A 142 -16.17 -8.05 -16.28
N LYS A 143 -15.51 -6.99 -15.80
CA LYS A 143 -15.64 -5.64 -16.38
C LYS A 143 -15.03 -5.54 -17.77
N ALA A 144 -13.92 -6.21 -18.02
CA ALA A 144 -13.26 -6.25 -19.32
C ALA A 144 -14.14 -6.95 -20.37
N GLU A 145 -14.82 -8.03 -20.01
CA GLU A 145 -15.76 -8.73 -20.93
C GLU A 145 -16.93 -7.83 -21.33
N VAL A 146 -17.58 -7.19 -20.35
CA VAL A 146 -18.66 -6.21 -20.63
C VAL A 146 -18.13 -5.01 -21.43
N ALA A 147 -16.87 -4.63 -21.20
CA ALA A 147 -16.24 -3.59 -21.98
C ALA A 147 -16.01 -4.03 -23.43
N ALA A 148 -15.50 -5.23 -23.68
CA ALA A 148 -15.28 -5.74 -25.03
C ALA A 148 -16.59 -5.73 -25.85
N LEU A 149 -17.67 -6.29 -25.29
CA LEU A 149 -18.97 -6.33 -25.98
C LEU A 149 -19.50 -4.94 -26.36
N ALA A 150 -19.43 -3.99 -25.44
CA ALA A 150 -19.89 -2.63 -25.73
C ALA A 150 -18.93 -1.85 -26.63
N GLU A 151 -17.65 -2.24 -26.73
CA GLU A 151 -16.74 -1.69 -27.74
C GLU A 151 -17.09 -2.20 -29.13
N GLU A 152 -17.40 -3.49 -29.29
CA GLU A 152 -17.86 -4.07 -30.56
C GLU A 152 -19.15 -3.41 -31.05
N ALA A 153 -20.15 -3.26 -30.16
CA ALA A 153 -21.40 -2.59 -30.47
C ALA A 153 -21.16 -1.13 -30.89
N TRP A 154 -20.33 -0.41 -30.13
CA TRP A 154 -19.94 0.96 -30.48
C TRP A 154 -19.24 1.02 -31.85
N ARG A 155 -18.33 0.10 -32.13
CA ARG A 155 -17.60 0.04 -33.41
C ARG A 155 -18.57 -0.16 -34.58
N ALA A 156 -19.51 -1.10 -34.46
CA ALA A 156 -20.54 -1.33 -35.47
C ALA A 156 -21.44 -0.10 -35.68
N GLU A 157 -21.92 0.54 -34.60
CA GLU A 157 -22.69 1.78 -34.66
C GLU A 157 -21.90 2.91 -35.37
N ARG A 158 -20.60 3.02 -35.06
CA ARG A 158 -19.72 4.02 -35.67
C ARG A 158 -19.51 3.76 -37.15
N GLU A 159 -19.26 2.53 -37.55
CA GLU A 159 -19.10 2.13 -38.95
C GLU A 159 -20.39 2.40 -39.75
N ALA A 160 -21.56 2.07 -39.20
CA ALA A 160 -22.84 2.36 -39.82
C ALA A 160 -23.07 3.88 -39.98
N TRP A 161 -22.78 4.66 -38.93
CA TRP A 161 -22.84 6.12 -38.99
C TRP A 161 -21.86 6.69 -40.03
N GLU A 162 -20.65 6.16 -40.14
CA GLU A 162 -19.66 6.59 -41.13
C GLU A 162 -20.10 6.26 -42.56
N ALA A 163 -20.68 5.08 -42.77
CA ALA A 163 -21.24 4.68 -44.06
C ALA A 163 -22.38 5.62 -44.48
N GLU A 164 -23.30 5.93 -43.58
CA GLU A 164 -24.42 6.84 -43.86
C GLU A 164 -23.93 8.28 -44.10
N ARG A 165 -22.95 8.74 -43.31
CA ARG A 165 -22.29 10.03 -43.53
C ARG A 165 -21.64 10.11 -44.91
N ARG A 166 -20.95 9.04 -45.34
CA ARG A 166 -20.34 8.97 -46.68
C ARG A 166 -21.40 8.93 -47.79
N ARG A 167 -22.52 8.23 -47.57
CA ARG A 167 -23.66 8.20 -48.50
C ARG A 167 -24.22 9.59 -48.76
N ILE A 168 -24.55 10.34 -47.68
CA ILE A 168 -25.06 11.72 -47.76
C ILE A 168 -24.05 12.66 -48.47
N GLN A 169 -22.75 12.47 -48.21
CA GLN A 169 -21.70 13.26 -48.88
C GLN A 169 -21.59 12.96 -50.38
N GLY A 170 -21.75 11.70 -50.78
CA GLY A 170 -21.63 11.23 -52.16
C GLY A 170 -22.92 11.35 -53.00
N GLU A 171 -24.05 11.68 -52.39
CA GLU A 171 -25.36 11.72 -53.07
C GLU A 171 -25.42 12.86 -54.10
N LYS A 172 -25.71 12.51 -55.36
CA LYS A 172 -25.77 13.43 -56.49
C LYS A 172 -27.15 14.08 -56.54
N GLY A 173 -27.19 15.39 -56.77
CA GLY A 173 -28.45 16.14 -56.91
C GLY A 173 -28.93 16.87 -55.66
N LEU A 174 -28.30 16.68 -54.48
CA LEU A 174 -28.55 17.54 -53.32
C LEU A 174 -27.83 18.89 -53.47
N SER A 175 -28.56 19.97 -53.18
CA SER A 175 -27.95 21.28 -52.97
C SER A 175 -27.05 21.28 -51.73
N ARG A 176 -26.20 22.30 -51.62
CA ARG A 176 -25.29 22.45 -50.48
C ARG A 176 -26.03 22.55 -49.14
N GLU A 177 -27.18 23.22 -49.14
CA GLU A 177 -28.00 23.44 -47.94
C GLU A 177 -28.69 22.14 -47.49
N GLU A 178 -29.31 21.41 -48.43
CA GLU A 178 -29.97 20.13 -48.13
C GLU A 178 -28.97 19.08 -47.62
N ARG A 179 -27.74 19.05 -48.16
CA ARG A 179 -26.68 18.16 -47.66
C ARG A 179 -26.22 18.54 -46.25
N ALA A 180 -26.13 19.83 -45.94
CA ALA A 180 -25.77 20.30 -44.61
C ALA A 180 -26.86 19.96 -43.59
N GLU A 181 -28.12 20.07 -43.97
CA GLU A 181 -29.27 19.70 -43.14
C GLU A 181 -29.33 18.19 -42.90
N ALA A 182 -29.10 17.37 -43.93
CA ALA A 182 -29.03 15.90 -43.80
C ALA A 182 -27.89 15.45 -42.87
N LEU A 183 -26.70 16.07 -42.97
CA LEU A 183 -25.58 15.78 -42.05
C LEU A 183 -25.87 16.24 -40.61
N LYS A 184 -26.61 17.34 -40.44
CA LYS A 184 -27.05 17.82 -39.13
C LYS A 184 -28.08 16.85 -38.52
N ALA A 185 -29.00 16.33 -39.33
CA ALA A 185 -30.00 15.34 -38.92
C ALA A 185 -29.37 13.99 -38.53
N LEU A 186 -28.31 13.56 -39.22
CA LEU A 186 -27.54 12.36 -38.86
C LEU A 186 -26.88 12.46 -37.47
N GLY A 187 -26.58 13.68 -37.02
CA GLY A 187 -26.05 13.96 -35.68
C GLY A 187 -24.62 13.47 -35.46
N LEU A 188 -24.15 13.65 -34.22
CA LEU A 188 -22.85 13.14 -33.80
C LEU A 188 -22.94 11.64 -33.51
N PRO A 189 -21.87 10.89 -33.79
CA PRO A 189 -21.80 9.51 -33.39
C PRO A 189 -21.84 9.40 -31.87
N ARG A 190 -22.35 8.27 -31.36
CA ARG A 190 -22.30 7.98 -29.93
C ARG A 190 -20.85 8.10 -29.43
N PRO A 191 -20.59 8.89 -28.37
CA PRO A 191 -19.24 9.02 -27.83
C PRO A 191 -18.75 7.68 -27.31
N GLY A 192 -17.51 7.31 -27.64
CA GLY A 192 -16.85 6.15 -27.05
C GLY A 192 -16.66 6.36 -25.54
N ARG A 193 -16.51 5.27 -24.78
CA ARG A 193 -16.44 5.29 -23.30
C ARG A 193 -15.39 6.24 -22.69
N GLY A 194 -14.41 6.72 -23.45
CA GLY A 194 -13.39 7.67 -22.99
C GLY A 194 -13.73 9.16 -23.13
N ALA A 195 -14.81 9.54 -23.81
CA ALA A 195 -15.08 10.96 -24.14
C ALA A 195 -16.03 11.68 -23.16
N GLY A 196 -16.67 10.97 -22.21
CA GLY A 196 -17.74 11.52 -21.36
C GLY A 196 -17.46 11.57 -19.85
N CYS A 197 -16.31 11.10 -19.37
CA CYS A 197 -16.03 11.00 -17.94
C CYS A 197 -14.94 11.99 -17.48
N SER A 198 -15.26 13.28 -17.51
CA SER A 198 -14.67 14.24 -16.58
C SER A 198 -15.81 15.05 -15.94
N SER A 199 -15.79 15.14 -14.61
CA SER A 199 -16.72 15.93 -13.77
C SER A 199 -18.15 15.40 -13.55
N SER A 200 -18.33 14.51 -12.57
CA SER A 200 -19.45 14.57 -11.60
C SER A 200 -19.38 13.39 -10.63
N ARG A 201 -18.31 13.31 -9.84
CA ARG A 201 -18.41 12.63 -8.54
C ARG A 201 -18.90 13.65 -7.53
N THR A 202 -20.22 13.77 -7.42
CA THR A 202 -20.83 14.54 -6.33
C THR A 202 -20.47 13.83 -5.02
N PRO A 203 -19.81 14.50 -4.05
CA PRO A 203 -19.49 13.87 -2.78
C PRO A 203 -20.79 13.55 -2.01
N PRO A 204 -20.84 12.46 -1.23
CA PRO A 204 -22.01 12.10 -0.45
C PRO A 204 -22.34 13.22 0.58
N PRO A 205 -23.62 13.41 0.94
CA PRO A 205 -24.02 14.41 1.93
C PRO A 205 -23.36 14.12 3.28
N ARG A 206 -22.90 15.18 3.96
CA ARG A 206 -22.29 15.08 5.29
C ARG A 206 -23.35 14.61 6.29
N PRO A 207 -23.04 13.66 7.19
CA PRO A 207 -23.91 13.37 8.31
C PRO A 207 -23.97 14.56 9.27
N SER A 208 -25.16 14.79 9.84
CA SER A 208 -25.49 15.85 10.81
C SER A 208 -24.82 15.63 12.16
#